data_AF-A0A3N5HP26-F1
#
_entry.id   AF-A0A3N5HP26-F1
#
_cell.length_a   1.000
_cell.length_b   1.000
_cell.length_c   1.000
_cell.angle_alpha   90.00
_cell.angle_beta   90.00
_cell.angle_gamma   90.00
#
_symmetry.space_group_name_H-M   'P 1'
#
loop_
_entity.id
_entity.type
_entity.pdbx_description
1 polymer ?
#
loop_
_entity_poly.entity_id
_entity_poly.type
_entity_poly.pdbx_seq_one_letter_code
_entity_poly.pdbx_strand_id
1 'polypeptide(L)'
;MFVGVARLTLQIADSGSLKSKRQVLRRVTDRLKARFNVSVAEVEDQDLWQRATIALAVVSADRRHVDEQIQKIIHFVEEMYVAPLIGRELEILAFGDQLFGGGSPPDDGSTLELPFAREDRSLAEAEGMAEWDRRPGALVQGRPGSRGGGDLTLSEARVRARKLRNKRDWEKP
;
A
#
# COMPACT_ATOMS: atom_id res chain seq x y z
N MET A 1 -7.12 8.39 -4.70
CA MET A 1 -7.10 6.98 -4.19
C MET A 1 -7.02 7.03 -2.68
N PHE A 2 -7.63 6.09 -1.98
CA PHE A 2 -7.53 5.97 -0.52
C PHE A 2 -7.05 4.57 -0.14
N VAL A 3 -6.15 4.51 0.84
CA VAL A 3 -5.68 3.28 1.47
C VAL A 3 -6.01 3.37 2.94
N GLY A 4 -6.82 2.44 3.43
CA GLY A 4 -7.06 2.29 4.85
C GLY A 4 -6.20 1.17 5.41
N VAL A 5 -5.54 1.43 6.52
CA VAL A 5 -4.74 0.47 7.26
C VAL A 5 -5.33 0.36 8.67
N ALA A 6 -5.49 -0.86 9.15
CA ALA A 6 -5.88 -1.09 10.54
C ALA A 6 -4.94 -2.09 11.20
N ARG A 7 -4.62 -1.82 12.46
CA ARG A 7 -3.90 -2.73 13.35
C ARG A 7 -4.87 -3.22 14.41
N LEU A 8 -5.03 -4.54 14.50
CA LEU A 8 -5.93 -5.21 15.42
C LEU A 8 -5.13 -6.12 16.35
N THR A 9 -5.26 -5.92 17.65
CA THR A 9 -4.62 -6.77 18.67
C THR A 9 -5.63 -7.75 19.23
N LEU A 10 -5.30 -9.04 19.12
CA LEU A 10 -6.10 -10.16 19.57
C LEU A 10 -5.45 -10.81 20.79
N GLN A 11 -6.27 -11.17 21.77
CA GLN A 11 -5.86 -11.99 22.91
C GLN A 11 -6.20 -13.46 22.64
N ILE A 12 -5.21 -14.34 22.74
CA ILE A 12 -5.37 -15.78 22.47
C ILE A 12 -5.12 -16.56 23.76
N ALA A 13 -6.03 -16.42 24.73
CA ALA A 13 -5.85 -16.94 26.09
C ALA A 13 -5.59 -18.46 26.12
N ASP A 14 -6.27 -19.23 25.26
CA ASP A 14 -6.22 -20.70 25.23
C ASP A 14 -4.97 -21.27 24.52
N SER A 15 -4.07 -20.42 24.05
CA SER A 15 -2.89 -20.86 23.31
C SER A 15 -1.74 -21.22 24.25
N GLY A 16 -1.42 -22.51 24.33
CA GLY A 16 -0.25 -23.03 25.06
C GLY A 16 1.01 -23.24 24.20
N SER A 17 0.99 -22.81 22.93
CA SER A 17 2.16 -22.93 22.04
C SER A 17 2.10 -21.97 20.86
N LEU A 18 3.26 -21.61 20.30
CA LEU A 18 3.32 -20.82 19.06
C LEU A 18 2.61 -21.49 17.88
N LYS A 19 2.60 -22.83 17.83
CA LYS A 19 1.87 -23.59 16.80
C LYS A 19 0.36 -23.42 16.94
N SER A 20 -0.16 -23.44 18.18
CA SER A 20 -1.58 -23.21 18.45
C SER A 20 -2.00 -21.81 18.01
N LYS A 21 -1.23 -20.79 18.40
CA LYS A 21 -1.39 -19.40 17.93
C LYS A 21 -1.45 -19.30 16.40
N ARG A 22 -0.48 -19.91 15.70
CA ARG A 22 -0.45 -19.88 14.22
C ARG A 22 -1.71 -20.52 13.61
N GLN A 23 -2.25 -21.57 14.23
CA GLN A 23 -3.51 -22.18 13.76
C GLN A 23 -4.71 -21.25 13.95
N VAL A 24 -4.79 -20.56 15.09
CA VAL A 24 -5.83 -19.55 15.37
C VAL A 24 -5.75 -18.41 14.36
N LEU A 25 -4.57 -17.82 14.18
CA LEU A 25 -4.34 -16.74 13.23
C LEU A 25 -4.63 -17.14 11.78
N ARG A 26 -4.27 -18.36 11.39
CA ARG A 26 -4.58 -18.87 10.05
C ARG A 26 -6.10 -18.93 9.83
N ARG A 27 -6.88 -19.40 10.80
CA ARG A 27 -8.35 -19.41 10.70
C ARG A 27 -8.93 -18.02 10.52
N VAL A 28 -8.44 -17.04 11.28
CA VAL A 28 -8.89 -15.64 11.18
C VAL A 28 -8.53 -15.05 9.81
N THR A 29 -7.25 -15.15 9.41
CA THR A 29 -6.75 -14.56 8.17
C THR A 29 -7.34 -15.21 6.92
N ASP A 30 -7.50 -16.53 6.90
CA ASP A 30 -8.14 -17.25 5.78
C ASP A 30 -9.60 -16.82 5.60
N ARG A 31 -10.36 -16.70 6.70
CA ARG A 31 -11.77 -16.25 6.65
C ARG A 31 -11.89 -14.80 6.19
N LEU A 32 -10.98 -13.93 6.63
CA LEU A 32 -10.94 -12.54 6.19
C LEU A 32 -10.68 -12.43 4.69
N LYS A 33 -9.66 -13.14 4.19
CA LYS A 33 -9.32 -13.17 2.76
C LYS A 33 -10.42 -13.80 1.89
N ALA A 34 -11.16 -14.77 2.43
CA ALA A 34 -12.27 -15.40 1.72
C ALA A 34 -13.51 -14.50 1.60
N ARG A 35 -13.77 -13.65 2.61
CA ARG A 35 -14.96 -12.80 2.67
C ARG A 35 -14.74 -11.40 2.09
N PHE A 36 -13.54 -10.84 2.23
CA PHE A 36 -13.22 -9.46 1.88
C PHE A 36 -12.02 -9.41 0.94
N ASN A 37 -12.00 -8.42 0.06
CA ASN A 37 -10.81 -8.10 -0.73
C ASN A 37 -9.82 -7.28 0.12
N VAL A 38 -9.13 -7.97 1.04
CA VAL A 38 -8.26 -7.35 2.05
C VAL A 38 -6.89 -8.03 2.05
N SER A 39 -5.83 -7.23 2.19
CA SER A 39 -4.51 -7.74 2.55
C SER A 39 -4.42 -7.84 4.07
N VAL A 40 -3.99 -8.98 4.61
CA VAL A 40 -3.87 -9.19 6.07
C VAL A 40 -2.61 -9.98 6.39
N ALA A 41 -1.91 -9.56 7.45
CA ALA A 41 -0.69 -10.19 7.95
C ALA A 41 -0.56 -10.04 9.47
N GLU A 42 0.17 -10.95 10.11
CA GLU A 42 0.67 -10.74 11.48
C GLU A 42 1.88 -9.80 11.42
N VAL A 43 1.89 -8.76 12.24
CA VAL A 43 2.95 -7.72 12.19
C VAL A 43 3.74 -7.60 13.49
N GLU A 44 3.15 -7.94 14.63
CA GLU A 44 3.78 -7.81 15.96
C GLU A 44 3.40 -9.01 16.86
N ASP A 45 4.03 -9.07 18.05
CA ASP A 45 3.79 -10.09 19.09
C ASP A 45 4.10 -11.54 18.66
N GLN A 46 4.90 -11.77 17.61
CA GLN A 46 5.11 -13.09 17.01
C GLN A 46 5.63 -14.16 17.99
N ASP A 47 6.43 -13.76 18.98
CA ASP A 47 6.99 -14.64 20.02
C ASP A 47 6.06 -14.84 21.23
N LEU A 48 4.97 -14.08 21.33
CA LEU A 48 3.95 -14.24 22.36
C LEU A 48 2.85 -15.16 21.85
N TRP A 49 2.60 -16.28 22.53
CA TRP A 49 1.53 -17.20 22.12
C TRP A 49 0.12 -16.75 22.52
N GLN A 50 0.01 -15.84 23.50
CA GLN A 50 -1.24 -15.39 24.12
C GLN A 50 -1.72 -14.05 23.57
N ARG A 51 -0.94 -13.45 22.68
CA ARG A 51 -1.21 -12.17 22.05
C ARG A 51 -0.79 -12.24 20.60
N ALA A 52 -1.58 -11.64 19.72
CA ALA A 52 -1.23 -11.52 18.32
C ALA A 52 -1.74 -10.20 17.78
N THR A 53 -0.90 -9.54 16.99
CA THR A 53 -1.29 -8.29 16.36
C THR A 53 -1.27 -8.48 14.85
N ILE A 54 -2.45 -8.32 14.24
CA ILE A 54 -2.64 -8.41 12.79
C ILE A 54 -2.81 -7.01 12.22
N ALA A 55 -2.21 -6.75 11.07
CA ALA A 55 -2.48 -5.58 10.26
C ALA A 55 -3.28 -5.97 9.03
N LEU A 56 -4.17 -5.08 8.59
CA LEU A 56 -4.93 -5.21 7.37
C LEU A 56 -4.90 -3.93 6.56
N ALA A 57 -5.01 -4.07 5.24
CA ALA A 57 -5.06 -2.95 4.32
C ALA A 57 -6.17 -3.13 3.27
N VAL A 58 -6.91 -2.05 3.02
CA VAL A 58 -7.98 -1.94 2.03
C VAL A 58 -7.71 -0.73 1.15
N VAL A 59 -7.92 -0.87 -0.17
CA VAL A 59 -7.72 0.21 -1.13
C VAL A 59 -9.02 0.47 -1.90
N SER A 60 -9.41 1.73 -2.04
CA SER A 60 -10.56 2.12 -2.86
C SER A 60 -10.39 3.53 -3.46
N ALA A 61 -11.24 3.86 -4.42
CA ALA A 61 -11.34 5.22 -4.96
C ALA A 61 -12.10 6.18 -4.02
N ASP A 62 -13.00 5.67 -3.19
CA ASP A 62 -13.82 6.44 -2.25
C ASP A 62 -13.41 6.18 -0.80
N ARG A 63 -13.18 7.27 -0.03
CA ARG A 63 -12.85 7.23 1.39
C ARG A 63 -13.95 6.57 2.22
N ARG A 64 -15.23 6.83 1.93
CA ARG A 64 -16.36 6.23 2.67
C ARG A 64 -16.37 4.73 2.50
N HIS A 65 -16.10 4.26 1.29
CA HIS A 65 -16.00 2.84 1.02
C HIS A 65 -14.87 2.18 1.83
N VAL A 66 -13.69 2.81 1.93
CA VAL A 66 -12.58 2.27 2.75
C VAL A 66 -13.00 2.14 4.22
N ASP A 67 -13.56 3.21 4.79
CA ASP A 67 -13.98 3.21 6.19
C ASP A 67 -15.05 2.14 6.46
N GLU A 68 -16.10 2.09 5.64
CA GLU A 68 -17.14 1.06 5.74
C GLU A 68 -16.59 -0.36 5.65
N GLN A 69 -15.65 -0.63 4.73
CA GLN A 69 -15.03 -1.94 4.60
C GLN A 69 -14.25 -2.31 5.86
N ILE A 70 -13.48 -1.39 6.43
CA ILE A 70 -12.71 -1.68 7.63
C ILE A 70 -13.63 -1.90 8.84
N GLN A 71 -14.69 -1.10 9.01
CA GLN A 71 -15.66 -1.33 10.08
C GLN A 71 -16.34 -2.71 9.95
N LYS A 72 -16.71 -3.11 8.72
CA LYS A 72 -17.26 -4.46 8.45
C LYS A 72 -16.29 -5.57 8.80
N ILE A 73 -15.00 -5.36 8.50
CA ILE A 73 -13.95 -6.33 8.82
C ILE A 73 -13.77 -6.44 10.35
N ILE A 74 -13.69 -5.32 11.06
CA ILE A 74 -13.54 -5.30 12.53
C ILE A 74 -14.72 -6.02 13.17
N HIS A 75 -15.95 -5.67 12.77
CA HIS A 75 -17.15 -6.32 13.28
C HIS A 75 -17.17 -7.82 13.00
N PHE A 76 -16.75 -8.24 11.81
CA PHE A 76 -16.63 -9.65 11.46
C PHE A 76 -15.59 -10.39 12.31
N VAL A 77 -14.46 -9.75 12.65
CA VAL A 77 -13.47 -10.34 13.56
C VAL A 77 -14.05 -10.56 14.96
N GLU A 78 -14.80 -9.59 15.48
CA GLU A 78 -15.49 -9.70 16.77
C GLU A 78 -16.55 -10.81 16.77
N GLU A 79 -17.37 -10.88 15.71
CA GLU A 79 -18.47 -11.86 15.56
C GLU A 79 -17.95 -13.31 15.43
N MET A 80 -16.73 -13.53 14.95
CA MET A 80 -16.19 -14.88 14.84
C MET A 80 -15.87 -15.54 16.20
N TYR A 81 -15.77 -14.76 17.28
CA TYR A 81 -15.44 -15.22 18.65
C TYR A 81 -14.21 -16.16 18.75
N VAL A 82 -13.26 -16.08 17.80
CA VAL A 82 -12.06 -16.93 17.81
C VAL A 82 -11.06 -16.46 18.85
N ALA A 83 -10.92 -15.15 19.00
CA ALA A 83 -10.02 -14.49 19.94
C ALA A 83 -10.60 -13.10 20.26
N PRO A 84 -10.68 -12.70 21.54
CA PRO A 84 -11.10 -11.35 21.91
C PRO A 84 -10.23 -10.27 21.27
N LEU A 85 -10.86 -9.24 20.71
CA LEU A 85 -10.20 -8.03 20.22
C LEU A 85 -9.95 -7.09 21.41
N ILE A 86 -8.69 -6.78 21.70
CA ILE A 86 -8.29 -5.96 22.84
C ILE A 86 -7.78 -4.57 22.44
N GLY A 87 -7.43 -4.39 21.17
CA GLY A 87 -6.94 -3.11 20.66
C GLY A 87 -7.24 -2.95 19.18
N ARG A 88 -7.51 -1.72 18.77
CA ARG A 88 -7.70 -1.35 17.36
C ARG A 88 -7.13 0.03 17.11
N GLU A 89 -6.40 0.16 16.01
CA GLU A 89 -5.90 1.42 15.52
C GLU A 89 -6.17 1.49 14.03
N LEU A 90 -6.61 2.66 13.55
CA LEU A 90 -7.09 2.85 12.19
C LEU A 90 -6.50 4.13 11.60
N GLU A 91 -5.99 4.03 10.39
CA GLU A 91 -5.53 5.18 9.62
C GLU A 91 -6.01 5.08 8.17
N ILE A 92 -6.44 6.21 7.61
CA ILE A 92 -6.82 6.30 6.19
C ILE A 92 -5.95 7.34 5.51
N LEU A 93 -5.15 6.87 4.57
CA LEU A 93 -4.21 7.66 3.77
C LEU A 93 -4.82 7.98 2.42
N ALA A 94 -4.75 9.26 2.02
CA ALA A 94 -5.13 9.70 0.68
C ALA A 94 -3.90 9.72 -0.24
N PHE A 95 -4.04 9.18 -1.44
CA PHE A 95 -3.00 9.14 -2.47
C PHE A 95 -3.49 9.83 -3.75
N GLY A 96 -2.73 10.82 -4.23
CA GLY A 96 -2.99 11.60 -5.44
C GLY A 96 -2.77 13.09 -5.25
N ASP A 97 -3.10 13.88 -6.28
CA ASP A 97 -2.85 15.33 -6.33
C ASP A 97 -3.47 16.12 -5.19
N GLN A 98 -4.36 15.59 -4.34
CA GLN A 98 -4.85 16.34 -3.17
C GLN A 98 -3.80 16.55 -2.06
N LEU A 99 -2.62 15.93 -2.17
CA LEU A 99 -1.46 16.28 -1.33
C LEU A 99 -0.64 17.46 -1.90
N PHE A 100 -0.83 17.83 -3.18
CA PHE A 100 -0.11 18.92 -3.88
C PHE A 100 -0.99 19.83 -4.74
N GLY A 101 -2.32 19.71 -4.62
CA GLY A 101 -3.29 20.19 -5.60
C GLY A 101 -4.30 21.05 -4.89
N GLY A 102 -3.90 22.28 -4.63
CA GLY A 102 -4.73 23.30 -4.00
C GLY A 102 -4.09 24.68 -4.03
N GLY A 103 -3.38 25.00 -5.10
CA GLY A 103 -2.86 26.33 -5.37
C GLY A 103 -1.64 26.24 -6.26
N SER A 104 -1.76 26.64 -7.53
CA SER A 104 -0.68 27.48 -8.06
C SER A 104 -0.40 28.54 -6.99
N PRO A 105 0.86 28.86 -6.65
CA PRO A 105 1.10 30.02 -5.80
C PRO A 105 0.31 31.16 -6.42
N PRO A 106 -0.46 31.95 -5.66
CA PRO A 106 -1.03 33.15 -6.22
C PRO A 106 0.14 33.91 -6.88
N ASP A 107 -0.05 34.31 -8.15
CA ASP A 107 0.96 35.03 -8.94
C ASP A 107 1.35 36.41 -8.33
N ASP A 108 0.87 36.69 -7.11
CA ASP A 108 1.12 37.89 -6.31
C ASP A 108 2.31 37.78 -5.35
N GLY A 109 3.00 36.63 -5.30
CA GLY A 109 4.20 36.44 -4.50
C GLY A 109 3.94 36.17 -3.01
N SER A 110 2.71 35.88 -2.60
CA SER A 110 2.44 35.44 -1.23
C SER A 110 2.78 33.94 -1.03
N THR A 111 3.50 33.65 0.05
CA THR A 111 3.92 32.28 0.41
C THR A 111 2.77 31.55 1.08
N LEU A 112 2.34 30.42 0.52
CA LEU A 112 1.32 29.55 1.11
C LEU A 112 1.86 28.84 2.36
N GLU A 113 1.26 29.09 3.51
CA GLU A 113 1.47 28.29 4.72
C GLU A 113 0.69 26.97 4.59
N LEU A 114 1.42 25.86 4.53
CA LEU A 114 0.84 24.52 4.55
C LEU A 114 0.52 24.14 6.01
N PRO A 115 -0.61 23.45 6.29
CA PRO A 115 -0.99 23.03 7.65
C PRO A 115 -0.07 21.95 8.24
N PHE A 116 0.86 21.43 7.44
CA PHE A 116 1.98 20.63 7.91
C PHE A 116 3.18 21.56 7.97
N ALA A 117 3.50 22.04 9.18
CA ALA A 117 4.78 22.67 9.44
C ALA A 117 5.89 21.78 8.87
N ARG A 118 6.80 22.43 8.16
CA ARG A 118 7.92 21.91 7.37
C ARG A 118 8.96 21.10 8.18
N GLU A 119 8.64 20.69 9.40
CA GLU A 119 9.56 20.05 10.35
C GLU A 119 9.53 18.53 10.32
N ASP A 120 8.43 17.88 9.92
CA ASP A 120 8.39 16.43 9.75
C ASP A 120 8.88 16.01 8.37
N ARG A 121 10.14 16.35 8.10
CA ARG A 121 10.91 15.68 7.07
C ARG A 121 11.06 14.23 7.51
N SER A 122 10.23 13.39 6.91
CA SER A 122 10.58 12.08 6.39
C SER A 122 12.02 11.68 6.73
N LEU A 123 12.13 10.62 7.55
CA LEU A 123 13.32 9.85 7.91
C LEU A 123 14.37 9.65 6.79
N ALA A 124 14.01 9.85 5.52
CA ALA A 124 14.93 9.84 4.38
C ALA A 124 16.09 10.86 4.48
N GLU A 125 15.92 11.98 5.19
CA GLU A 125 17.01 12.95 5.41
C GLU A 125 17.91 12.57 6.60
N ALA A 126 17.36 11.93 7.63
CA ALA A 126 18.10 11.53 8.83
C ALA A 126 19.11 10.39 8.54
N GLU A 127 18.86 9.59 7.50
CA GLU A 127 19.77 8.51 7.07
C GLU A 127 20.84 8.96 6.05
N GLY A 128 20.95 10.27 5.75
CA GLY A 128 22.04 10.78 4.92
C GLY A 128 22.07 10.20 3.50
N MET A 129 20.91 9.81 2.95
CA MET A 129 20.82 9.21 1.61
C MET A 129 20.64 10.23 0.46
N ALA A 130 20.78 11.52 0.71
CA ALA A 130 20.79 12.58 -0.32
C ALA A 130 22.08 12.63 -1.19
N GLU A 131 22.86 11.55 -1.20
CA GLU A 131 24.16 11.45 -1.87
C GLU A 131 24.20 10.29 -2.88
N TRP A 132 23.08 9.99 -3.55
CA TRP A 132 23.08 9.02 -4.65
C TRP A 132 23.74 9.58 -5.92
N ASP A 133 23.73 10.91 -6.11
CA ASP A 133 24.34 11.62 -7.25
C ASP A 133 25.88 11.72 -7.20
N ARG A 134 26.52 11.41 -6.07
CA ARG A 134 27.97 11.55 -5.90
C ARG A 134 28.75 10.23 -5.85
N ARG A 135 28.12 9.07 -6.11
CA ARG A 135 28.86 7.80 -6.18
C ARG A 135 29.81 7.77 -7.39
N PRO A 136 31.15 7.77 -7.19
CA PRO A 136 32.08 7.70 -8.31
C PRO A 136 32.01 6.29 -8.92
N GLY A 137 31.54 6.19 -10.17
CA GLY A 137 31.42 4.93 -10.90
C GLY A 137 30.11 4.73 -11.67
N ALA A 138 29.12 5.61 -11.53
CA ALA A 138 27.93 5.56 -12.39
C ALA A 138 28.29 6.08 -13.80
N LEU A 139 28.37 5.15 -14.75
CA LEU A 139 28.52 5.40 -16.18
C LEU A 139 27.58 6.51 -16.65
N VAL A 140 28.14 7.57 -17.23
CA VAL A 140 27.42 8.53 -18.05
C VAL A 140 26.88 7.78 -19.27
N GLN A 141 25.59 7.44 -19.25
CA GLN A 141 24.82 7.31 -20.48
C GLN A 141 23.87 8.50 -20.55
N GLY A 142 24.10 9.35 -21.54
CA GLY A 142 23.36 10.58 -21.75
C GLY A 142 21.85 10.38 -21.84
N ARG A 143 21.11 11.45 -21.51
CA ARG A 143 19.71 11.60 -21.91
C ARG A 143 19.55 11.15 -23.36
N PRO A 144 18.63 10.22 -23.68
CA PRO A 144 18.33 9.96 -25.08
C PRO A 144 17.67 11.23 -25.63
N GLY A 145 18.40 11.93 -26.49
CA GLY A 145 17.83 12.98 -27.32
C GLY A 145 16.68 12.42 -28.15
N SER A 146 15.67 13.26 -28.36
CA SER A 146 14.60 13.03 -29.33
C SER A 146 15.20 12.64 -30.69
N ARG A 147 15.06 11.38 -31.08
CA ARG A 147 15.29 10.95 -32.46
C ARG A 147 14.07 10.21 -32.98
N GLY A 148 13.32 10.89 -33.83
CA GLY A 148 12.47 10.37 -34.92
C GLY A 148 11.67 9.10 -34.64
N GLY A 149 10.57 9.22 -33.92
CA GLY A 149 9.42 8.33 -34.12
C GLY A 149 8.40 9.09 -34.97
N GLY A 150 8.18 8.68 -36.23
CA GLY A 150 7.15 9.28 -37.06
C GLY A 150 5.78 9.21 -36.37
N ASP A 151 4.97 10.27 -36.52
CA ASP A 151 3.63 10.36 -35.95
C ASP A 151 2.80 9.15 -36.35
N LEU A 152 2.62 8.22 -35.40
CA LEU A 152 1.72 7.09 -35.54
C LEU A 152 0.42 7.45 -34.87
N THR A 153 -0.66 7.34 -35.62
CA THR A 153 -2.00 7.59 -35.10
C THR A 153 -2.35 6.55 -34.03
N LEU A 154 -3.25 6.90 -33.11
CA LEU A 154 -3.65 6.03 -31.99
C LEU A 154 -4.17 4.66 -32.45
N SER A 155 -4.75 4.61 -33.65
CA SER A 155 -5.16 3.41 -34.39
C SER A 155 -4.00 2.48 -34.73
N GLU A 156 -2.89 3.03 -35.20
CA GLU A 156 -1.71 2.26 -35.61
C GLU A 156 -0.93 1.74 -34.39
N ALA A 157 -0.88 2.53 -33.32
CA ALA A 157 -0.33 2.10 -32.03
C ALA A 157 -1.10 0.90 -31.45
N ARG A 158 -2.44 0.91 -31.55
CA ARG A 158 -3.30 -0.20 -31.09
C ARG A 158 -3.14 -1.49 -31.90
N VAL A 159 -2.97 -1.37 -33.22
CA VAL A 159 -2.73 -2.54 -34.09
C VAL A 159 -1.37 -3.18 -33.79
N ARG A 160 -0.33 -2.37 -33.56
CA ARG A 160 1.03 -2.85 -33.23
C ARG A 160 1.07 -3.54 -31.86
N ALA A 161 0.37 -3.00 -30.86
CA ALA A 161 0.22 -3.63 -29.55
C ALA A 161 -0.54 -4.97 -29.61
N ARG A 162 -1.54 -5.10 -30.49
CA ARG A 162 -2.24 -6.38 -30.72
C ARG A 162 -1.35 -7.44 -31.34
N LYS A 163 -0.42 -7.06 -32.23
CA LYS A 163 0.54 -7.97 -32.87
C LYS A 163 1.52 -8.59 -31.86
N LEU A 164 1.95 -7.82 -30.86
CA LEU A 164 2.83 -8.28 -29.79
C LEU A 164 2.14 -9.20 -28.76
N ARG A 165 0.81 -9.23 -28.75
CA ARG A 165 0.01 -10.04 -27.82
C ARG A 165 -0.25 -11.46 -28.32
N ASN A 166 0.05 -11.77 -29.58
CA ASN A 166 -0.19 -13.09 -30.15
C ASN A 166 1.03 -14.00 -29.95
N LYS A 167 1.00 -14.83 -28.89
CA LYS A 167 1.99 -15.88 -28.63
C LYS A 167 1.88 -16.97 -29.69
N ARG A 168 2.73 -16.99 -30.72
CA ARG A 168 2.87 -18.20 -31.56
C ARG A 168 4.25 -18.45 -32.17
N ASP A 169 5.27 -17.66 -31.83
CA ASP A 169 6.61 -17.78 -32.44
C ASP A 169 7.66 -18.50 -31.57
N TRP A 170 7.27 -19.21 -30.51
CA TRP A 170 8.20 -19.94 -29.63
C TRP A 170 8.22 -21.47 -29.83
N GLU A 171 7.48 -21.98 -30.80
CA GLU A 171 7.59 -23.39 -31.20
C GLU A 171 7.98 -23.47 -32.68
N LYS A 172 9.26 -23.66 -32.95
CA LYS A 172 9.70 -24.52 -34.05
C LYS A 172 10.98 -25.28 -33.67
N PRO A 173 11.12 -26.52 -34.21
CA PRO A 173 11.91 -27.62 -33.65
C PRO A 173 13.41 -27.52 -33.91
#